data_AF-K9V2L6-F1
#
_entry.id   AF-K9V2L6-F1
#
_cell.length_a   1.000
_cell.length_b   1.000
_cell.length_c   1.000
_cell.angle_alpha   90.00
_cell.angle_beta   90.00
_cell.angle_gamma   90.00
#
_symmetry.space_group_name_H-M   'P 1'
#
loop_
_entity.id
_entity.type
_entity.pdbx_description
1 polymer ?
#
loop_
_entity_poly.entity_id
_entity_poly.type
_entity_poly.pdbx_seq_one_letter_code
_entity_poly.pdbx_strand_id
1 'polypeptide(L)'
;MQYIVSAVYFLILAMIVITPFVIPFLLRRKGYVTSLLLGSFLSLMTCVFLVSLLAYLPDLYAEMRLDYLGFDFDGWSDEDRLRKIAPEFKDEAIKLYRSIMGIGWTFKAMIGAVLLIPYQIFASGLVFMVSKSKKHSS
;
A
#
# COMPACT_ATOMS: atom_id res chain seq x y z
N MET A 1 -4.54 3.94 -19.22
CA MET A 1 -4.72 4.26 -17.78
C MET A 1 -4.93 2.99 -16.94
N GLN A 2 -6.02 2.23 -17.14
CA GLN A 2 -6.35 1.07 -16.28
C GLN A 2 -5.24 0.03 -16.17
N TYR A 3 -4.62 -0.40 -17.28
CA TYR A 3 -3.53 -1.38 -17.26
C TYR A 3 -2.28 -0.91 -16.50
N ILE A 4 -1.94 0.38 -16.60
CA ILE A 4 -0.78 0.97 -15.92
C ILE A 4 -1.02 0.96 -14.41
N VAL A 5 -2.22 1.40 -14.00
CA VAL A 5 -2.64 1.42 -12.58
C VAL A 5 -2.65 0.00 -12.00
N SER A 6 -3.20 -0.97 -12.72
CA SER A 6 -3.17 -2.38 -12.31
C SER A 6 -1.75 -2.93 -12.19
N ALA A 7 -0.85 -2.59 -13.12
CA ALA A 7 0.55 -3.01 -13.05
C ALA A 7 1.28 -2.42 -11.83
N VAL A 8 1.03 -1.15 -11.50
CA VAL A 8 1.58 -0.50 -10.30
C VAL A 8 1.09 -1.20 -9.03
N TYR A 9 -0.22 -1.49 -8.92
CA TYR A 9 -0.76 -2.23 -7.77
C TYR A 9 -0.14 -3.62 -7.64
N PHE A 10 -0.01 -4.35 -8.75
CA PHE A 10 0.62 -5.67 -8.77
C PHE A 10 2.08 -5.60 -8.31
N LEU A 11 2.83 -4.58 -8.76
CA LEU A 11 4.22 -4.38 -8.39
C LEU A 11 4.37 -4.07 -6.89
N ILE A 12 3.54 -3.17 -6.34
CA ILE A 12 3.55 -2.85 -4.90
C ILE A 12 3.22 -4.11 -4.08
N LEU A 13 2.23 -4.89 -4.50
CA LEU A 13 1.86 -6.13 -3.82
C LEU A 13 2.98 -7.17 -3.87
N ALA A 14 3.63 -7.35 -5.02
CA ALA A 14 4.80 -8.23 -5.14
C ALA A 14 5.94 -7.78 -4.22
N MET A 15 6.19 -6.47 -4.13
CA MET A 15 7.19 -5.92 -3.20
C MET A 15 6.85 -6.24 -1.76
N ILE A 16 5.58 -6.07 -1.32
CA ILE A 16 5.15 -6.41 0.05
C ILE A 16 5.42 -7.89 0.35
N VAL A 17 5.14 -8.79 -0.60
CA VAL A 17 5.35 -10.23 -0.42
C VAL A 17 6.84 -10.58 -0.32
N ILE A 18 7.69 -9.99 -1.16
CA ILE A 18 9.12 -10.35 -1.29
C ILE A 18 9.97 -9.72 -0.17
N THR A 19 9.64 -8.50 0.25
CA THR A 19 10.40 -7.69 1.22
C THR A 19 10.81 -8.44 2.50
N PRO A 20 9.92 -9.18 3.20
CA PRO A 20 10.29 -9.86 4.44
C PRO A 20 11.28 -11.01 4.31
N PHE A 21 11.46 -11.54 3.10
CA PHE A 21 12.46 -12.56 2.84
C PHE A 21 13.79 -11.94 2.41
N VAL A 22 13.74 -10.90 1.58
CA VAL A 22 14.92 -10.30 0.96
C VAL A 22 15.72 -9.43 1.94
N ILE A 23 15.06 -8.59 2.74
CA ILE A 23 15.75 -7.65 3.64
C ILE A 23 16.59 -8.38 4.70
N PRO A 24 16.08 -9.38 5.44
CA PRO A 24 16.90 -10.11 6.41
C PRO A 24 18.02 -10.93 5.76
N PHE A 25 17.85 -11.34 4.49
CA PHE A 25 18.89 -12.04 3.75
C PHE A 25 20.05 -11.11 3.34
N LEU A 26 19.73 -9.89 2.87
CA LEU A 26 20.70 -8.85 2.51
C LEU A 26 21.51 -8.35 3.71
N LEU A 27 20.88 -8.24 4.88
CA LEU A 27 21.48 -7.66 6.08
C LEU A 27 22.32 -8.64 6.91
N ARG A 28 22.57 -9.88 6.43
CA ARG A 28 23.37 -10.90 7.15
C ARG A 28 24.78 -10.39 7.47
N ARG A 29 24.97 -9.82 8.66
CA ARG A 29 26.26 -9.40 9.24
C ARG A 29 26.66 -10.30 10.41
N LYS A 30 27.94 -10.21 10.84
CA LYS A 30 28.50 -10.89 12.03
C LYS A 30 27.69 -10.53 13.28
N GLY A 31 26.65 -11.30 13.57
CA GLY A 31 25.68 -11.03 14.64
C GLY A 31 24.29 -11.54 14.24
N TYR A 32 24.11 -12.85 14.24
CA TYR A 32 22.98 -13.54 13.59
C TYR A 32 21.61 -13.08 14.10
N VAL A 33 21.41 -13.02 15.42
CA VAL A 33 20.11 -12.66 16.01
C VAL A 33 19.82 -11.17 15.83
N THR A 34 20.80 -10.31 16.09
CA THR A 34 20.65 -8.85 15.96
C THR A 34 20.40 -8.44 14.52
N SER A 35 21.07 -9.07 13.55
CA SER A 35 20.88 -8.84 12.11
C SER A 35 19.49 -9.27 11.65
N LEU A 36 18.97 -10.41 12.14
CA LEU A 36 17.61 -10.87 11.83
C LEU A 36 16.54 -9.95 12.44
N LEU A 37 16.68 -9.56 13.71
CA LEU A 37 15.73 -8.66 14.36
C LEU A 37 15.68 -7.29 13.67
N LEU A 38 16.84 -6.72 13.35
CA LEU A 38 16.94 -5.45 12.63
C LEU A 38 16.34 -5.56 11.22
N GLY A 39 16.63 -6.66 10.52
CA GLY A 39 16.09 -6.92 9.17
C GLY A 39 14.57 -7.09 9.17
N SER A 40 14.01 -7.84 10.13
CA SER A 40 12.57 -8.01 10.28
C SER A 40 11.87 -6.69 10.63
N PHE A 41 12.48 -5.87 11.48
CA PHE A 41 11.97 -4.53 11.81
C PHE A 41 11.98 -3.60 10.60
N LEU A 42 13.10 -3.53 9.87
CA LEU A 42 13.20 -2.73 8.64
C LEU A 42 12.15 -3.17 7.61
N SER A 43 12.00 -4.48 7.42
CA SER A 43 10.99 -5.02 6.51
C SER A 43 9.58 -4.67 6.94
N LEU A 44 9.27 -4.68 8.24
CA LEU A 44 7.95 -4.27 8.72
C LEU A 44 7.70 -2.79 8.38
N MET A 45 8.68 -1.91 8.64
CA MET A 45 8.58 -0.49 8.28
C MET A 45 8.39 -0.29 6.77
N THR A 46 9.13 -1.02 5.94
CA THR A 46 8.96 -0.98 4.48
C THR A 46 7.57 -1.46 4.06
N CYS A 47 7.06 -2.56 4.61
CA CYS A 47 5.73 -3.07 4.28
C CYS A 47 4.62 -2.11 4.72
N VAL A 48 4.74 -1.48 5.91
CA VAL A 48 3.80 -0.45 6.37
C VAL A 48 3.81 0.75 5.42
N PHE A 49 5.00 1.22 5.01
CA PHE A 49 5.11 2.30 4.03
C PHE A 49 4.46 1.94 2.69
N LEU A 50 4.71 0.73 2.18
CA LEU A 50 4.12 0.25 0.92
C LEU A 50 2.59 0.13 1.00
N VAL A 51 2.05 -0.33 2.13
CA VAL A 51 0.59 -0.41 2.34
C VAL A 51 -0.04 0.97 2.46
N SER A 52 0.63 1.93 3.10
CA SER A 52 0.18 3.32 3.12
C SER A 52 0.14 3.91 1.72
N LEU A 53 1.16 3.67 0.89
CA LEU A 53 1.15 4.06 -0.51
C LEU A 53 0.01 3.38 -1.30
N LEU A 54 -0.21 2.09 -1.08
CA LEU A 54 -1.28 1.32 -1.72
C LEU A 54 -2.66 1.86 -1.36
N ALA A 55 -2.85 2.27 -0.11
CA ALA A 55 -4.10 2.86 0.37
C ALA A 55 -4.32 4.29 -0.14
N TYR A 56 -3.25 5.06 -0.33
CA TYR A 56 -3.31 6.45 -0.76
C TYR A 56 -3.49 6.63 -2.27
N LEU A 57 -2.86 5.78 -3.08
CA LEU A 57 -2.90 5.88 -4.55
C LEU A 57 -4.30 5.96 -5.18
N PRO A 58 -5.31 5.15 -4.76
CA PRO A 58 -6.65 5.22 -5.30
C PRO A 58 -7.33 6.56 -5.05
N ASP A 59 -7.22 7.07 -3.82
CA ASP A 59 -7.84 8.32 -3.40
C ASP A 59 -7.18 9.51 -4.15
N LEU A 60 -5.84 9.49 -4.28
CA LEU A 60 -5.10 10.47 -5.07
C LEU A 60 -5.52 10.46 -6.56
N TYR A 61 -5.65 9.29 -7.18
CA TYR A 61 -6.08 9.19 -8.58
C TYR A 61 -7.50 9.71 -8.78
N ALA A 62 -8.37 9.41 -7.82
CA ALA A 62 -9.75 9.86 -7.82
C ALA A 62 -9.84 11.40 -7.71
N GLU A 63 -9.06 12.01 -6.81
CA GLU A 63 -8.96 13.47 -6.67
C GLU A 63 -8.43 14.13 -7.95
N MET A 64 -7.31 13.64 -8.52
CA MET A 64 -6.76 14.20 -9.76
C MET A 64 -7.76 14.13 -10.93
N ARG A 65 -8.55 13.05 -11.00
CA ARG A 65 -9.52 12.90 -12.07
C ARG A 65 -10.76 13.77 -11.86
N LEU A 66 -11.19 14.00 -10.63
CA LEU A 66 -12.24 14.97 -10.31
C LEU A 66 -11.80 16.40 -10.66
N ASP A 67 -10.57 16.76 -10.30
CA ASP A 67 -9.98 18.07 -10.63
C ASP A 67 -9.88 18.28 -12.16
N TYR A 68 -9.42 17.26 -12.90
CA TYR A 68 -9.39 17.30 -14.36
C TYR A 68 -10.77 17.48 -15.00
N LEU A 69 -11.82 16.89 -14.42
CA LEU A 69 -13.19 17.06 -14.88
C LEU A 69 -13.77 18.44 -14.53
N GLY A 70 -13.11 19.21 -13.66
CA GLY A 70 -13.58 20.51 -13.18
C GLY A 70 -14.56 20.41 -12.00
N PHE A 71 -14.48 19.33 -11.22
CA PHE A 71 -15.27 19.16 -10.00
C PHE A 71 -14.92 20.25 -8.98
N ASP A 72 -15.93 20.95 -8.47
CA ASP A 72 -15.73 22.01 -7.49
C ASP A 72 -15.83 21.42 -6.07
N PHE A 73 -14.70 21.26 -5.37
CA PHE A 73 -14.69 20.69 -4.02
C PHE A 73 -15.33 21.59 -2.96
N ASP A 74 -15.40 22.91 -3.22
CA ASP A 74 -15.95 23.91 -2.31
C ASP A 74 -17.46 24.14 -2.54
N GLY A 75 -18.06 23.46 -3.53
CA GLY A 75 -19.48 23.56 -3.82
C GLY A 75 -20.35 23.10 -2.65
N TRP A 76 -21.43 23.85 -2.38
CA TRP A 76 -22.35 23.60 -1.27
C TRP A 76 -23.42 22.54 -1.60
N SER A 77 -23.72 22.34 -2.89
CA SER A 77 -24.65 21.34 -3.38
C SER A 77 -24.00 20.48 -4.48
N ASP A 78 -24.52 19.27 -4.73
CA ASP A 78 -24.04 18.43 -5.82
C ASP A 78 -24.20 19.11 -7.20
N GLU A 79 -25.21 19.97 -7.37
CA GLU A 79 -25.40 20.76 -8.59
C GLU A 79 -24.29 21.80 -8.78
N ASP A 80 -23.89 22.48 -7.69
CA ASP A 80 -22.77 23.44 -7.71
C ASP A 80 -21.45 22.74 -8.02
N ARG A 81 -21.22 21.57 -7.40
CA ARG A 81 -20.01 20.75 -7.56
C ARG A 81 -19.82 20.24 -8.99
N LEU A 82 -20.92 19.94 -9.66
CA LEU A 82 -20.94 19.38 -11.02
C LEU A 82 -21.13 20.44 -12.12
N ARG A 83 -21.19 21.72 -11.76
CA ARG A 83 -21.56 22.81 -12.69
C ARG A 83 -20.65 22.92 -13.91
N LYS A 84 -19.34 22.67 -13.74
CA LYS A 84 -18.34 22.75 -14.80
C LYS A 84 -18.11 21.42 -15.52
N ILE A 85 -18.71 20.33 -15.05
CA ILE A 85 -18.53 18.99 -15.60
C ILE A 85 -19.53 18.76 -16.74
N ALA A 86 -19.03 18.23 -17.86
CA ALA A 86 -19.87 17.84 -19.00
C ALA A 86 -20.91 16.78 -18.58
N PRO A 87 -22.15 16.82 -19.09
CA PRO A 87 -23.25 15.96 -18.65
C PRO A 87 -22.93 14.46 -18.73
N GLU A 88 -22.11 14.05 -19.70
CA GLU A 88 -21.66 12.67 -19.89
C GLU A 88 -20.74 12.13 -18.77
N PHE A 89 -20.05 13.01 -18.03
CA PHE A 89 -19.13 12.62 -16.94
C PHE A 89 -19.69 12.87 -15.54
N LYS A 90 -20.89 13.45 -15.41
CA LYS A 90 -21.48 13.77 -14.09
C LYS A 90 -21.68 12.54 -13.22
N ASP A 91 -22.21 11.46 -13.79
CA ASP A 91 -22.41 10.20 -13.07
C ASP A 91 -21.09 9.56 -12.63
N GLU A 92 -20.05 9.66 -13.46
CA GLU A 92 -18.70 9.19 -13.11
C GLU A 92 -18.11 10.02 -11.96
N ALA A 93 -18.22 11.35 -12.04
CA ALA A 93 -17.73 12.26 -11.01
C ALA A 93 -18.42 12.01 -9.65
N ILE A 94 -19.74 11.81 -9.62
CA ILE A 94 -20.47 11.48 -8.38
C ILE A 94 -19.95 10.17 -7.77
N LYS A 95 -19.78 9.12 -8.59
CA LYS A 95 -19.27 7.83 -8.13
C LYS A 95 -17.85 7.97 -7.56
N LEU A 96 -17.01 8.75 -8.23
CA LEU A 96 -15.63 8.97 -7.84
C LEU A 96 -15.54 9.76 -6.54
N TYR A 97 -16.33 10.82 -6.40
CA TYR A 97 -16.43 11.62 -5.17
C TYR A 97 -16.91 10.78 -3.98
N ARG A 98 -17.96 9.98 -4.18
CA ARG A 98 -18.46 9.05 -3.14
C ARG A 98 -17.43 8.01 -2.72
N SER A 99 -16.55 7.59 -3.64
CA SER A 99 -15.48 6.62 -3.34
C SER A 99 -14.41 7.19 -2.40
N ILE A 100 -14.13 8.51 -2.48
CA ILE A 100 -13.14 9.21 -1.63
C ILE A 100 -13.75 9.55 -0.25
N MET A 101 -15.04 9.92 -0.21
CA MET A 101 -15.77 10.28 1.02
C MET A 101 -16.01 9.12 2.01
N GLY A 102 -15.67 7.88 1.63
CA GLY A 102 -15.83 6.70 2.48
C GLY A 102 -14.77 6.59 3.57
N ILE A 103 -14.32 5.36 3.85
CA ILE A 103 -13.21 5.11 4.75
C ILE A 103 -11.95 5.77 4.17
N GLY A 104 -11.45 6.82 4.83
CA GLY A 104 -10.25 7.53 4.40
C GLY A 104 -9.04 6.61 4.28
N TRP A 105 -8.13 6.93 3.36
CA TRP A 105 -6.92 6.15 3.09
C TRP A 105 -6.09 5.83 4.35
N THR A 106 -6.04 6.74 5.33
CA THR A 106 -5.32 6.54 6.59
C THR A 106 -5.85 5.33 7.36
N PHE A 107 -7.17 5.17 7.43
CA PHE A 107 -7.77 4.04 8.12
C PHE A 107 -7.60 2.73 7.33
N LYS A 108 -7.71 2.78 6.00
CA LYS A 108 -7.38 1.65 5.11
C LYS A 108 -5.93 1.18 5.34
N ALA A 109 -4.99 2.13 5.45
CA ALA A 109 -3.58 1.85 5.71
C ALA A 109 -3.36 1.21 7.09
N MET A 110 -4.03 1.72 8.14
CA MET A 110 -3.95 1.14 9.48
C MET A 110 -4.44 -0.31 9.52
N ILE A 111 -5.59 -0.60 8.92
CA ILE A 111 -6.11 -1.97 8.83
C ILE A 111 -5.12 -2.87 8.09
N GLY A 112 -4.63 -2.43 6.94
CA GLY A 112 -3.65 -3.20 6.16
C GLY A 112 -2.35 -3.45 6.93
N ALA A 113 -1.85 -2.47 7.68
CA ALA A 113 -0.67 -2.61 8.52
C ALA A 113 -0.87 -3.64 9.65
N VAL A 114 -2.03 -3.65 10.31
CA VAL A 114 -2.35 -4.65 11.34
C VAL A 114 -2.43 -6.05 10.75
N LEU A 115 -3.06 -6.20 9.58
CA LEU A 115 -3.15 -7.48 8.87
C LEU A 115 -1.79 -8.02 8.39
N LEU A 116 -0.78 -7.16 8.23
CA LEU A 116 0.59 -7.59 7.90
C LEU A 116 1.35 -8.20 9.07
N ILE A 117 0.96 -7.95 10.33
CA ILE A 117 1.71 -8.40 11.50
C ILE A 117 1.84 -9.94 11.54
N PRO A 118 0.76 -10.74 11.39
CA PRO A 118 0.86 -12.20 11.37
C PRO A 118 1.76 -12.73 10.24
N TYR A 119 1.65 -12.11 9.05
CA TYR A 119 2.48 -12.46 7.90
C TYR A 119 3.97 -12.22 8.18
N GLN A 120 4.30 -11.09 8.82
CA GLN A 120 5.67 -10.73 9.14
C GLN A 120 6.31 -11.67 10.16
N ILE A 121 5.53 -12.08 11.16
CA ILE A 121 5.97 -13.07 12.16
C ILE A 121 6.28 -14.40 11.47
N PHE A 122 5.37 -14.87 10.61
CA PHE A 122 5.54 -16.12 9.87
C PHE A 122 6.78 -16.09 8.96
N ALA A 123 6.93 -15.04 8.15
CA ALA A 123 8.08 -14.89 7.26
C ALA A 123 9.41 -14.84 8.03
N SER A 124 9.46 -14.09 9.13
CA SER A 124 10.66 -14.02 9.99
C SER A 124 11.00 -15.38 10.61
N GLY A 125 10.00 -16.14 11.05
CA GLY A 125 10.16 -17.51 11.57
C GLY A 125 10.73 -18.46 10.53
N LEU A 126 10.21 -18.43 9.29
CA LEU A 126 10.75 -19.22 8.18
C LEU A 126 12.21 -18.87 7.87
N VAL A 127 12.52 -17.58 7.79
CA VAL A 127 13.90 -17.12 7.55
C VAL A 127 14.85 -17.62 8.65
N PHE A 128 14.41 -17.59 9.91
CA PHE A 128 15.17 -18.14 11.04
C PHE A 128 15.41 -19.66 10.90
N MET A 129 14.38 -20.45 10.58
CA MET A 129 14.51 -21.90 10.40
C MET A 129 15.47 -22.27 9.25
N VAL A 130 15.32 -21.64 8.08
CA VAL A 130 16.18 -21.87 6.90
C VAL A 130 17.64 -21.51 7.20
N SER A 131 17.84 -20.42 7.92
CA SER A 131 19.19 -19.96 8.25
C SER A 131 19.87 -20.80 9.33
N LYS A 132 19.11 -21.38 10.28
CA LYS A 132 19.63 -22.36 11.24
C LYS A 132 20.04 -23.67 10.55
N SER A 133 19.24 -24.17 9.61
CA SER A 133 19.54 -25.40 8.84
C SER A 133 20.87 -25.30 8.08
N LYS A 134 21.15 -24.16 7.40
CA LYS A 134 22.43 -23.96 6.70
C LYS A 134 23.66 -23.98 7.61
N LYS A 135 23.50 -23.64 8.89
CA LYS A 135 24.61 -23.64 9.86
C LYS A 135 24.95 -25.05 10.38
N HIS A 136 24.01 -26.00 10.31
CA HIS A 136 24.24 -27.37 10.78
C HIS A 136 24.77 -28.31 9.69
N SER A 137 24.76 -27.86 8.42
CA SER A 137 25.26 -28.60 7.25
C SER A 137 26.68 -28.17 6.81
N SER A 138 27.32 -27.24 7.53
CA SER A 138 28.69 -26.76 7.30
C SER A 138 29.54 -27.04 8.53
#